data_AF-A0A6H1X1K0-F1
#
_entry.id   AF-A0A6H1X1K0-F1
#
_cell.length_a   1.000
_cell.length_b   1.000
_cell.length_c   1.000
_cell.angle_alpha   90.00
_cell.angle_beta   90.00
_cell.angle_gamma   90.00
#
_symmetry.space_group_name_H-M   'P 1'
#
loop_
_entity.id
_entity.type
_entity.pdbx_description
1 polymer ?
#
loop_
_entity_poly.entity_id
_entity_poly.type
_entity_poly.pdbx_seq_one_letter_code
_entity_poly.pdbx_strand_id
1 'polypeptide(L)'
;MTKKIYADRLKEQYDILSNLMNDITTASYDGTEGRLVIAEQEVLDPIFCNIWNIAKFILVGNPSNPNDGVLQALIDILQEALDVPYPDGIKNCALRREIERAIDLGECLINVIGNTNCNSNCPEEVGRLLCLLVRLILLVLAIIAKFILLFIFCTDCYTSCVAEGRLNKGFCECLIDELKEELDDVKDLIDDFSDLAFDFMDCSMQQCGYNDYEPQCGYKPEWKPDCKPEWKPDHKPKCGC
;
A
#
# COMPACT_ATOMS: atom_id res chain seq x y z
N MET A 1 -6.29 -27.08 -0.23
CA MET A 1 -4.86 -26.95 0.16
C MET A 1 -4.35 -25.54 -0.14
N THR A 2 -4.78 -24.93 -1.24
CA THR A 2 -4.38 -23.61 -1.75
C THR A 2 -4.71 -22.43 -0.81
N LYS A 3 -5.90 -22.40 -0.18
CA LYS A 3 -6.34 -21.29 0.70
C LYS A 3 -5.39 -21.03 1.88
N LYS A 4 -4.84 -22.10 2.48
CA LYS A 4 -3.90 -22.01 3.62
C LYS A 4 -2.54 -21.45 3.19
N ILE A 5 -2.08 -21.78 1.98
CA ILE A 5 -0.80 -21.32 1.45
C ILE A 5 -0.80 -19.79 1.29
N TYR A 6 -1.89 -19.21 0.76
CA TYR A 6 -2.01 -17.76 0.64
C TYR A 6 -2.12 -17.06 1.99
N ALA A 7 -2.90 -17.62 2.92
CA ALA A 7 -3.00 -17.08 4.28
C ALA A 7 -1.64 -17.07 5.01
N ASP A 8 -0.85 -18.15 4.89
CA ASP A 8 0.47 -18.25 5.51
C ASP A 8 1.47 -17.26 4.88
N ARG A 9 1.43 -17.06 3.55
CA ARG A 9 2.26 -16.06 2.84
C ARG A 9 1.86 -14.63 3.17
N LEU A 10 0.56 -14.34 3.27
CA LEU A 10 0.07 -13.03 3.73
C LEU A 10 0.51 -12.75 5.17
N LYS A 11 0.50 -13.77 6.03
CA LYS A 11 0.97 -13.63 7.40
C LYS A 11 2.46 -13.26 7.47
N GLU A 12 3.29 -13.82 6.61
CA GLU A 12 4.71 -13.43 6.51
C GLU A 12 4.86 -11.92 6.23
N GLN A 13 4.07 -11.40 5.28
CA GLN A 13 4.06 -9.96 4.97
C GLN A 13 3.56 -9.11 6.15
N TYR A 14 2.52 -9.59 6.85
CA TYR A 14 2.00 -8.96 8.06
C TYR A 14 3.07 -8.86 9.17
N ASP A 15 3.82 -9.94 9.39
CA ASP A 15 4.85 -9.99 10.43
C ASP A 15 6.02 -9.04 10.12
N ILE A 16 6.42 -8.93 8.84
CA ILE A 16 7.45 -7.97 8.39
C ILE A 16 7.01 -6.52 8.69
N LEU A 17 5.79 -6.14 8.30
CA LEU A 17 5.28 -4.78 8.52
C LEU A 17 5.09 -4.47 10.01
N SER A 18 4.64 -5.46 10.79
CA SER A 18 4.49 -5.32 12.24
C SER A 18 5.83 -5.04 12.91
N ASN A 19 6.90 -5.72 12.47
CA ASN A 19 8.25 -5.47 12.95
C ASN A 19 8.75 -4.08 12.55
N LEU A 20 8.55 -3.66 11.30
CA LEU A 20 8.89 -2.31 10.86
C LEU A 20 8.17 -1.24 11.69
N MET A 21 6.89 -1.42 12.00
CA MET A 21 6.13 -0.48 12.83
C MET A 21 6.72 -0.40 14.24
N ASN A 22 7.10 -1.54 14.84
CA ASN A 22 7.79 -1.56 16.13
C ASN A 22 9.14 -0.83 16.07
N ASP A 23 9.92 -1.03 15.00
CA ASP A 23 11.22 -0.36 14.82
C ASP A 23 11.06 1.16 14.67
N ILE A 24 10.07 1.62 13.92
CA ILE A 24 9.77 3.06 13.77
C ILE A 24 9.34 3.66 15.12
N THR A 25 8.45 3.00 15.86
CA THR A 25 7.98 3.51 17.16
C THR A 25 9.08 3.55 18.22
N THR A 26 9.97 2.54 18.23
CA THR A 26 11.10 2.49 19.16
C THR A 26 12.18 3.49 18.82
N ALA A 27 12.52 3.67 17.53
CA ALA A 27 13.47 4.69 17.08
C ALA A 27 13.00 6.12 17.42
N SER A 28 11.69 6.38 17.45
CA SER A 28 11.13 7.68 17.83
C SER A 28 11.19 7.95 19.34
N TYR A 29 11.32 6.92 20.19
CA TYR A 29 11.23 7.05 21.64
C TYR A 29 12.58 7.36 22.30
N ASP A 30 13.70 6.92 21.71
CA ASP A 30 14.99 6.95 22.39
C ASP A 30 15.74 8.28 22.31
N GLY A 31 15.31 9.24 21.47
CA GLY A 31 15.79 10.64 21.42
C GLY A 31 17.30 10.84 21.14
N THR A 32 18.08 9.77 21.17
CA THR A 32 19.53 9.65 21.07
C THR A 32 19.79 8.19 20.73
N GLU A 33 20.45 7.91 19.59
CA GLU A 33 21.01 6.58 19.25
C GLU A 33 20.05 5.46 18.78
N GLY A 34 18.94 5.80 18.13
CA GLY A 34 18.23 4.84 17.26
C GLY A 34 19.03 4.50 16.00
N ARG A 35 20.14 3.76 16.13
CA ARG A 35 20.80 3.10 14.99
C ARG A 35 19.83 2.05 14.45
N LEU A 36 19.05 2.41 13.43
CA LEU A 36 18.52 1.42 12.50
C LEU A 36 19.74 0.80 11.80
N VAL A 37 20.17 -0.35 12.29
CA VAL A 37 21.34 -1.07 11.76
C VAL A 37 20.94 -1.75 10.47
N ILE A 38 21.19 -1.07 9.34
CA ILE A 38 21.43 -1.71 8.05
C ILE A 38 22.85 -1.33 7.65
N ALA A 39 23.59 -2.30 7.11
CA ALA A 39 25.03 -2.29 6.89
C ALA A 39 25.65 -0.94 6.44
N GLU A 40 26.70 -0.53 7.15
CA GLU A 40 27.79 0.37 6.72
C GLU A 40 27.42 1.53 5.77
N GLN A 41 26.66 2.52 6.24
CA GLN A 41 26.78 3.87 5.71
C GLN A 41 26.40 4.92 6.77
N GLU A 42 27.41 5.53 7.39
CA GLU A 42 27.23 6.77 8.17
C GLU A 42 26.96 7.92 7.20
N VAL A 43 25.68 8.17 6.92
CA VAL A 43 25.23 9.42 6.28
C VAL A 43 24.39 10.16 7.30
N LEU A 44 24.89 11.32 7.72
CA LEU A 44 24.18 12.34 8.50
C LEU A 44 23.07 12.98 7.62
N ASP A 45 22.09 12.18 7.20
CA ASP A 45 20.78 12.69 6.83
C ASP A 45 19.97 12.78 8.15
N PRO A 46 19.16 13.82 8.39
CA PRO A 46 18.30 13.88 9.55
C PRO A 46 17.53 12.58 9.71
N ILE A 47 17.57 12.05 10.94
CA ILE A 47 17.11 10.69 11.34
C ILE A 47 15.80 10.28 10.63
N PHE A 48 14.90 11.23 10.40
CA PHE A 48 13.62 11.04 9.75
C PHE A 48 13.67 10.67 8.25
N CYS A 49 14.55 11.27 7.44
CA CYS A 49 14.71 10.85 6.04
C CYS A 49 15.38 9.47 5.94
N ASN A 50 16.25 9.13 6.90
CA ASN A 50 16.78 7.77 7.01
C ASN A 50 15.68 6.75 7.34
N ILE A 51 14.79 7.06 8.29
CA ILE A 51 13.62 6.22 8.59
C ILE A 51 12.76 6.04 7.33
N TRP A 52 12.46 7.13 6.60
CA TRP A 52 11.73 7.04 5.34
C TRP A 52 12.41 6.13 4.33
N ASN A 53 13.71 6.29 4.08
CA ASN A 53 14.44 5.51 3.09
C ASN A 53 14.45 4.02 3.42
N ILE A 54 14.60 3.68 4.71
CA ILE A 54 14.53 2.28 5.19
C ILE A 54 13.12 1.72 5.00
N ALA A 55 12.09 2.45 5.42
CA ALA A 55 10.72 2.00 5.28
C ALA A 55 10.32 1.86 3.81
N LYS A 56 10.71 2.82 2.96
CA LYS A 56 10.55 2.78 1.50
C LYS A 56 11.22 1.54 0.91
N PHE A 57 12.44 1.22 1.32
CA PHE A 57 13.14 0.01 0.87
C PHE A 57 12.38 -1.27 1.25
N ILE A 58 11.78 -1.35 2.44
CA ILE A 58 11.00 -2.53 2.86
C ILE A 58 9.66 -2.60 2.12
N LEU A 59 8.98 -1.46 1.95
CA LEU A 59 7.65 -1.40 1.33
C LEU A 59 7.71 -1.69 -0.17
N VAL A 60 8.65 -1.05 -0.88
CA VAL A 60 8.73 -1.06 -2.35
C VAL A 60 9.87 -1.94 -2.88
N GLY A 61 10.85 -2.29 -2.04
CA GLY A 61 12.02 -3.05 -2.45
C GLY A 61 13.16 -2.17 -2.99
N ASN A 62 14.23 -2.83 -3.41
CA ASN A 62 15.38 -2.15 -4.01
C ASN A 62 15.01 -1.67 -5.43
N PRO A 63 15.35 -0.45 -5.87
CA PRO A 63 15.14 -0.05 -7.28
C PRO A 63 15.83 -0.97 -8.31
N SER A 64 16.85 -1.73 -7.90
CA SER A 64 17.51 -2.75 -8.74
C SER A 64 16.81 -4.11 -8.72
N ASN A 65 15.96 -4.37 -7.73
CA ASN A 65 15.13 -5.57 -7.62
C ASN A 65 13.80 -5.23 -6.89
N PRO A 66 12.86 -4.57 -7.59
CA PRO A 66 11.60 -4.12 -6.99
C PRO A 66 10.68 -5.28 -6.53
N ASN A 67 10.99 -6.51 -6.93
CA ASN A 67 10.23 -7.71 -6.55
C ASN A 67 10.44 -8.15 -5.09
N ASP A 68 11.34 -7.49 -4.35
CA ASP A 68 11.64 -7.85 -2.95
C ASP A 68 10.82 -7.03 -1.93
N GLY A 69 10.00 -6.07 -2.40
CA GLY A 69 9.18 -5.23 -1.53
C GLY A 69 7.91 -5.93 -1.01
N VAL A 70 7.48 -5.59 0.20
CA VAL A 70 6.25 -6.14 0.80
C VAL A 70 5.02 -5.89 -0.07
N LEU A 71 4.90 -4.70 -0.67
CA LEU A 71 3.75 -4.36 -1.51
C LEU A 71 3.73 -5.19 -2.79
N GLN A 72 4.90 -5.43 -3.41
CA GLN A 72 4.98 -6.28 -4.61
C GLN A 72 4.67 -7.74 -4.27
N ALA A 73 5.22 -8.25 -3.17
CA ALA A 73 4.91 -9.61 -2.70
C ALA A 73 3.42 -9.80 -2.41
N LEU A 74 2.76 -8.79 -1.84
CA LEU A 74 1.31 -8.78 -1.64
C LEU A 74 0.56 -8.86 -2.98
N ILE A 75 0.92 -8.03 -3.95
CA ILE A 75 0.32 -8.04 -5.30
C ILE A 75 0.47 -9.42 -5.93
N ASP A 76 1.67 -10.00 -5.90
CA ASP A 76 1.95 -11.32 -6.48
C ASP A 76 1.09 -12.42 -5.82
N ILE A 77 0.96 -12.40 -4.49
CA ILE A 77 0.09 -13.33 -3.74
C ILE A 77 -1.37 -13.20 -4.19
N LEU A 78 -1.86 -11.97 -4.33
CA LEU A 78 -3.24 -11.69 -4.73
C LEU A 78 -3.49 -12.11 -6.18
N GLN A 79 -2.57 -11.81 -7.09
CA GLN A 79 -2.65 -12.19 -8.49
C GLN A 79 -2.65 -13.71 -8.66
N GLU A 80 -1.73 -14.40 -7.99
CA GLU A 80 -1.69 -15.86 -7.98
C GLU A 80 -2.99 -16.47 -7.44
N ALA A 81 -3.62 -15.85 -6.44
CA ALA A 81 -4.88 -16.32 -5.88
C ALA A 81 -6.06 -16.16 -6.87
N LEU A 82 -6.03 -15.13 -7.72
CA LEU A 82 -7.01 -14.92 -8.80
C LEU A 82 -6.82 -15.91 -9.96
N ASP A 83 -5.58 -16.30 -10.25
CA ASP A 83 -5.23 -17.17 -11.38
C ASP A 83 -5.54 -18.66 -11.12
N VAL A 84 -5.91 -19.04 -9.90
CA VAL A 84 -6.33 -20.41 -9.58
C VAL A 84 -7.63 -20.77 -10.34
N PRO A 85 -7.62 -21.80 -11.20
CA PRO A 85 -8.79 -22.16 -12.00
C PRO A 85 -9.89 -22.82 -11.16
N TYR A 86 -11.11 -22.83 -11.71
CA TYR A 86 -12.24 -23.56 -11.15
C TYR A 86 -11.97 -25.08 -11.11
N PRO A 87 -12.38 -25.82 -10.05
CA PRO A 87 -13.25 -25.41 -8.94
C PRO A 87 -12.55 -24.86 -7.70
N ASP A 88 -11.22 -24.76 -7.70
CA ASP A 88 -10.42 -24.48 -6.50
C ASP A 88 -10.15 -22.98 -6.27
N GLY A 89 -10.41 -22.14 -7.29
CA GLY A 89 -10.24 -20.69 -7.22
C GLY A 89 -11.34 -19.92 -6.48
N ILE A 90 -11.17 -18.60 -6.45
CA ILE A 90 -12.10 -17.67 -5.80
C ILE A 90 -13.38 -17.56 -6.62
N LYS A 91 -14.48 -18.09 -6.09
CA LYS A 91 -15.80 -18.06 -6.74
C LYS A 91 -16.57 -16.79 -6.37
N ASN A 92 -16.38 -16.28 -5.16
CA ASN A 92 -17.04 -15.07 -4.69
C ASN A 92 -16.64 -13.86 -5.55
N CYS A 93 -17.56 -13.39 -6.39
CA CYS A 93 -17.29 -12.31 -7.34
C CYS A 93 -17.04 -10.95 -6.68
N ALA A 94 -17.63 -10.70 -5.50
CA ALA A 94 -17.40 -9.45 -4.77
C ALA A 94 -15.97 -9.42 -4.22
N LEU A 95 -15.55 -10.52 -3.57
CA LEU A 95 -14.16 -10.67 -3.12
C LEU A 95 -13.17 -10.57 -4.28
N ARG A 96 -13.45 -11.27 -5.39
CA ARG A 96 -12.60 -11.21 -6.59
C ARG A 96 -12.38 -9.77 -7.08
N ARG A 97 -13.44 -8.98 -7.14
CA ARG A 97 -13.38 -7.57 -7.56
C ARG A 97 -12.51 -6.73 -6.62
N GLU A 98 -12.68 -6.88 -5.31
CA GLU A 98 -11.88 -6.09 -4.37
C GLU A 98 -10.41 -6.52 -4.36
N ILE A 99 -10.10 -7.79 -4.71
CA ILE A 99 -8.70 -8.23 -4.92
C ILE A 99 -8.10 -7.58 -6.16
N GLU A 100 -8.81 -7.60 -7.30
CA GLU A 100 -8.37 -6.93 -8.54
C GLU A 100 -8.12 -5.43 -8.27
N ARG A 101 -9.03 -4.78 -7.55
CA ARG A 101 -8.89 -3.39 -7.13
C ARG A 101 -7.68 -3.16 -6.21
N ALA A 102 -7.42 -4.05 -5.26
CA ALA A 102 -6.28 -3.94 -4.36
C ALA A 102 -4.94 -4.07 -5.10
N ILE A 103 -4.87 -4.92 -6.13
CA ILE A 103 -3.70 -5.04 -7.01
C ILE A 103 -3.44 -3.71 -7.71
N ASP A 104 -4.44 -3.14 -8.38
CA ASP A 104 -4.32 -1.86 -9.09
C ASP A 104 -3.82 -0.74 -8.16
N LEU A 105 -4.42 -0.63 -6.97
CA LEU A 105 -4.03 0.36 -5.97
C LEU A 105 -2.61 0.11 -5.42
N GLY A 106 -2.24 -1.16 -5.21
CA GLY A 106 -0.91 -1.55 -4.78
C GLY A 106 0.18 -1.11 -5.77
N GLU A 107 -0.04 -1.33 -7.08
CA GLU A 107 0.88 -0.88 -8.12
C GLU A 107 1.02 0.65 -8.14
N CYS A 108 -0.09 1.37 -7.97
CA CYS A 108 -0.07 2.83 -7.89
C CYS A 108 0.72 3.32 -6.67
N LEU A 109 0.47 2.71 -5.52
CA LEU A 109 1.15 3.03 -4.27
C LEU A 109 2.66 2.77 -4.35
N ILE A 110 3.08 1.64 -4.93
CA ILE A 110 4.49 1.31 -5.20
C ILE A 110 5.16 2.43 -6.00
N ASN A 111 4.51 2.89 -7.07
CA ASN A 111 5.04 3.94 -7.93
C ASN A 111 5.17 5.28 -7.18
N VAL A 112 4.15 5.68 -6.43
CA VAL A 112 4.17 6.98 -5.72
C VAL A 112 5.19 6.99 -4.59
N ILE A 113 5.26 5.93 -3.77
CA ILE A 113 6.28 5.80 -2.72
C ILE A 113 7.68 5.73 -3.34
N GLY A 114 7.83 4.94 -4.43
CA GLY A 114 9.06 4.79 -5.19
C GLY A 114 9.62 6.12 -5.69
N ASN A 115 8.74 7.06 -6.08
CA ASN A 115 9.13 8.39 -6.58
C ASN A 115 9.22 9.46 -5.49
N THR A 116 8.68 9.23 -4.30
CA THR A 116 8.76 10.19 -3.20
C THR A 116 10.16 10.20 -2.59
N ASN A 117 10.84 11.34 -2.70
CA ASN A 117 12.20 11.55 -2.17
C ASN A 117 12.12 12.53 -0.99
N CYS A 118 12.59 12.09 0.16
CA CYS A 118 12.64 12.93 1.34
C CYS A 118 13.69 14.04 1.16
N ASN A 119 13.30 15.29 1.41
CA ASN A 119 14.23 16.41 1.50
C ASN A 119 14.29 16.90 2.94
N SER A 120 15.43 16.67 3.58
CA SER A 120 15.64 16.98 4.98
C SER A 120 15.73 18.47 5.31
N ASN A 121 15.84 19.33 4.29
CA ASN A 121 15.76 20.78 4.44
C ASN A 121 14.31 21.31 4.51
N CYS A 122 13.32 20.43 4.43
CA CYS A 122 11.89 20.75 4.40
C CYS A 122 11.19 20.08 5.61
N PRO A 123 11.40 20.60 6.83
CA PRO A 123 11.06 19.88 8.07
C PRO A 123 9.56 19.67 8.27
N GLU A 124 8.71 20.55 7.73
CA GLU A 124 7.25 20.42 7.81
C GLU A 124 6.78 19.24 6.95
N GLU A 125 7.31 19.15 5.73
CA GLU A 125 7.05 18.10 4.76
C GLU A 125 7.60 16.75 5.25
N VAL A 126 8.77 16.73 5.89
CA VAL A 126 9.30 15.53 6.56
C VAL A 126 8.36 15.04 7.67
N GLY A 127 7.79 15.96 8.46
CA GLY A 127 6.79 15.59 9.47
C GLY A 127 5.53 14.97 8.86
N ARG A 128 5.02 15.55 7.77
CA ARG A 128 3.88 15.01 7.00
C ARG A 128 4.21 13.64 6.40
N LEU A 129 5.43 13.45 5.87
CA LEU A 129 5.91 12.18 5.30
C LEU A 129 5.85 11.05 6.32
N LEU A 130 6.34 11.27 7.53
CA LEU A 130 6.31 10.26 8.59
C LEU A 130 4.87 9.93 9.02
N CYS A 131 4.00 10.93 9.08
CA CYS A 131 2.60 10.73 9.41
C CYS A 131 1.91 9.84 8.36
N LEU A 132 2.11 10.14 7.07
CA LEU A 132 1.60 9.33 5.97
C LEU A 132 2.19 7.90 5.98
N LEU A 133 3.48 7.77 6.28
CA LEU A 133 4.13 6.46 6.39
C LEU A 133 3.49 5.57 7.47
N VAL A 134 3.26 6.10 8.67
CA VAL A 134 2.63 5.33 9.75
C VAL A 134 1.18 4.97 9.39
N ARG A 135 0.41 5.93 8.85
CA ARG A 135 -0.97 5.69 8.39
C ARG A 135 -1.00 4.59 7.32
N LEU A 136 -0.06 4.62 6.39
CA LEU A 136 0.07 3.60 5.37
C LEU A 136 0.35 2.20 5.94
N ILE A 137 1.36 2.06 6.80
CA ILE A 137 1.74 0.77 7.37
C ILE A 137 0.55 0.14 8.13
N LEU A 138 -0.15 0.94 8.94
CA LEU A 138 -1.32 0.49 9.68
C LEU A 138 -2.46 0.03 8.75
N LEU A 139 -2.70 0.77 7.68
CA LEU A 139 -3.74 0.44 6.72
C LEU A 139 -3.42 -0.85 5.96
N VAL A 140 -2.16 -1.01 5.50
CA VAL A 140 -1.72 -2.24 4.82
C VAL A 140 -1.81 -3.44 5.75
N LEU A 141 -1.43 -3.30 7.03
CA LEU A 141 -1.60 -4.37 8.03
C LEU A 141 -3.07 -4.79 8.18
N ALA A 142 -3.99 -3.82 8.24
CA ALA A 142 -5.42 -4.09 8.37
C ALA A 142 -5.97 -4.82 7.13
N ILE A 143 -5.57 -4.39 5.93
CA ILE A 143 -5.94 -5.00 4.65
C ILE A 143 -5.42 -6.45 4.57
N ILE A 144 -4.14 -6.70 4.91
CA ILE A 144 -3.56 -8.05 4.91
C ILE A 144 -4.34 -8.97 5.86
N ALA A 145 -4.64 -8.50 7.08
CA ALA A 145 -5.41 -9.27 8.05
C ALA A 145 -6.81 -9.64 7.51
N LYS A 146 -7.48 -8.71 6.82
CA LYS A 146 -8.78 -8.98 6.18
C LYS A 146 -8.65 -9.98 5.04
N PHE A 147 -7.63 -9.87 4.18
CA PHE A 147 -7.42 -10.85 3.11
C PHE A 147 -7.19 -12.27 3.66
N ILE A 148 -6.46 -12.42 4.78
CA ILE A 148 -6.32 -13.72 5.46
C ILE A 148 -7.69 -14.29 5.83
N LEU A 149 -8.53 -13.50 6.49
CA LEU A 149 -9.88 -13.94 6.90
C LEU A 149 -10.76 -14.26 5.68
N LEU A 150 -10.74 -13.40 4.66
CA LEU A 150 -11.52 -13.56 3.43
C LEU A 150 -11.08 -14.81 2.66
N PHE A 151 -9.79 -15.12 2.60
CA PHE A 151 -9.30 -16.35 1.95
C PHE A 151 -9.70 -17.62 2.69
N ILE A 152 -9.69 -17.60 4.02
CA ILE A 152 -10.09 -18.74 4.83
C ILE A 152 -11.60 -18.99 4.72
N PHE A 153 -12.42 -17.94 4.82
CA PHE A 153 -13.87 -18.09 5.03
C PHE A 153 -14.72 -17.75 3.80
N CYS A 154 -14.30 -16.85 2.92
CA CYS A 154 -15.18 -16.11 2.00
C CYS A 154 -14.94 -16.36 0.50
N THR A 155 -14.18 -17.40 0.15
CA THR A 155 -13.77 -17.71 -1.23
C THR A 155 -14.85 -18.40 -2.08
N ASP A 156 -15.85 -19.03 -1.46
CA ASP A 156 -16.93 -19.75 -2.17
C ASP A 156 -18.20 -18.89 -2.32
N CYS A 157 -19.01 -19.15 -3.35
CA CYS A 157 -20.34 -18.54 -3.50
C CYS A 157 -21.36 -19.25 -2.62
N TYR A 158 -22.01 -18.53 -1.69
CA TYR A 158 -23.09 -19.08 -0.87
C TYR A 158 -24.41 -19.16 -1.66
N THR A 159 -24.53 -20.10 -2.59
CA THR A 159 -25.78 -20.33 -3.33
C THR A 159 -26.72 -21.36 -2.68
N SER A 160 -26.32 -22.09 -1.63
CA SER A 160 -27.23 -23.01 -0.93
C SER A 160 -27.70 -22.45 0.43
N CYS A 161 -28.96 -22.00 0.44
CA CYS A 161 -29.70 -21.49 1.60
C CYS A 161 -30.10 -22.60 2.60
N VAL A 162 -29.15 -23.38 3.13
CA VAL A 162 -29.42 -24.26 4.27
C VAL A 162 -28.77 -23.67 5.51
N ALA A 163 -29.45 -23.73 6.65
CA ALA A 163 -29.35 -22.85 7.81
C ALA A 163 -27.95 -22.60 8.42
N GLU A 164 -26.92 -23.34 8.03
CA GLU A 164 -25.51 -23.13 8.39
C GLU A 164 -24.82 -22.01 7.58
N GLY A 165 -25.47 -21.46 6.54
CA GLY A 165 -24.89 -20.51 5.58
C GLY A 165 -25.23 -19.01 5.74
N ARG A 166 -25.98 -18.58 6.76
CA ARG A 166 -26.34 -17.15 6.92
C ARG A 166 -25.28 -16.32 7.66
N LEU A 167 -24.67 -16.89 8.70
CA LEU A 167 -23.62 -16.19 9.47
C LEU A 167 -22.39 -15.95 8.60
N ASN A 168 -21.94 -16.96 7.85
CA ASN A 168 -20.81 -16.82 6.95
C ASN A 168 -21.07 -15.81 5.82
N LYS A 169 -22.29 -15.75 5.28
CA LYS A 169 -22.63 -14.76 4.27
C LYS A 169 -22.56 -13.32 4.82
N GLY A 170 -23.24 -13.04 5.94
CA GLY A 170 -23.22 -11.70 6.53
C GLY A 170 -21.85 -11.28 7.03
N PHE A 171 -21.07 -12.22 7.57
CA PHE A 171 -19.67 -12.01 7.95
C PHE A 171 -18.80 -11.64 6.75
N CYS A 172 -18.91 -12.38 5.64
CA CYS A 172 -18.15 -12.09 4.42
C CYS A 172 -18.59 -10.79 3.74
N GLU A 173 -19.89 -10.49 3.71
CA GLU A 173 -20.39 -9.20 3.21
C GLU A 173 -19.81 -8.04 4.03
N CYS A 174 -19.88 -8.13 5.36
CA CYS A 174 -19.32 -7.12 6.25
C CYS A 174 -17.81 -6.91 6.05
N LEU A 175 -17.03 -8.00 5.98
CA LEU A 175 -15.58 -7.90 5.77
C LEU A 175 -15.21 -7.36 4.39
N ILE A 176 -15.99 -7.67 3.35
CA ILE A 176 -15.77 -7.13 2.00
C ILE A 176 -16.11 -5.64 1.98
N ASP A 177 -17.18 -5.22 2.65
CA ASP A 177 -17.55 -3.80 2.75
C ASP A 177 -16.47 -3.01 3.52
N GLU A 178 -15.97 -3.52 4.64
CA GLU A 178 -14.85 -2.88 5.36
C GLU A 178 -13.56 -2.86 4.53
N LEU A 179 -13.23 -3.95 3.82
CA LEU A 179 -12.08 -3.98 2.91
C LEU A 179 -12.21 -2.89 1.83
N LYS A 180 -13.42 -2.72 1.27
CA LYS A 180 -13.67 -1.71 0.26
C LYS A 180 -13.42 -0.29 0.80
N GLU A 181 -13.84 0.00 2.02
CA GLU A 181 -13.56 1.29 2.69
C GLU A 181 -12.05 1.49 2.91
N GLU A 182 -11.32 0.45 3.33
CA GLU A 182 -9.86 0.54 3.48
C GLU A 182 -9.15 0.73 2.14
N LEU A 183 -9.66 0.17 1.04
CA LEU A 183 -9.15 0.43 -0.30
C LEU A 183 -9.49 1.84 -0.80
N ASP A 184 -10.59 2.45 -0.33
CA ASP A 184 -10.85 3.87 -0.54
C ASP A 184 -9.82 4.73 0.22
N ASP A 185 -9.50 4.37 1.47
CA ASP A 185 -8.46 5.05 2.27
C ASP A 185 -7.06 4.91 1.64
N VAL A 186 -6.73 3.77 1.02
CA VAL A 186 -5.46 3.60 0.27
C VAL A 186 -5.40 4.57 -0.90
N LYS A 187 -6.51 4.76 -1.61
CA LYS A 187 -6.58 5.70 -2.72
C LYS A 187 -6.34 7.14 -2.24
N ASP A 188 -6.95 7.53 -1.14
CA ASP A 188 -6.72 8.85 -0.55
C ASP A 188 -5.26 9.02 -0.11
N LEU A 189 -4.61 7.98 0.43
CA LEU A 189 -3.19 8.00 0.74
C LEU A 189 -2.30 8.18 -0.51
N ILE A 190 -2.65 7.57 -1.64
CA ILE A 190 -1.92 7.73 -2.91
C ILE A 190 -1.95 9.20 -3.34
N ASP A 191 -3.11 9.85 -3.23
CA ASP A 191 -3.26 11.27 -3.52
C ASP A 191 -2.44 12.12 -2.53
N ASP A 192 -2.51 11.84 -1.22
CA ASP A 192 -1.75 12.54 -0.18
C ASP A 192 -0.22 12.44 -0.39
N PHE A 193 0.29 11.25 -0.76
CA PHE A 193 1.72 11.08 -1.06
C PHE A 193 2.12 11.80 -2.34
N SER A 194 1.25 11.81 -3.35
CA SER A 194 1.53 12.52 -4.61
C SER A 194 1.65 14.02 -4.36
N ASP A 195 0.72 14.60 -3.60
CA ASP A 195 0.75 16.00 -3.20
C ASP A 195 2.01 16.31 -2.37
N LEU A 196 2.39 15.43 -1.44
CA LEU A 196 3.60 15.60 -0.66
C LEU A 196 4.88 15.55 -1.50
N ALA A 197 4.92 14.70 -2.54
CA ALA A 197 6.04 14.67 -3.48
C ALA A 197 6.19 16.00 -4.23
N PHE A 198 5.07 16.67 -4.57
CA PHE A 198 5.09 18.02 -5.12
C PHE A 198 5.59 19.06 -4.12
N ASP A 199 5.11 19.00 -2.87
CA ASP A 199 5.55 19.92 -1.80
C ASP A 199 7.08 19.85 -1.59
N PHE A 200 7.66 18.64 -1.62
CA PHE A 200 9.12 18.47 -1.54
C PHE A 200 9.85 19.08 -2.74
N MET A 201 9.31 18.96 -3.96
CA MET A 201 9.89 19.60 -5.14
C MET A 201 9.86 21.13 -5.04
N ASP A 202 8.71 21.69 -4.64
CA ASP A 202 8.53 23.14 -4.49
C ASP A 202 9.47 23.70 -3.41
N CYS A 203 9.58 23.04 -2.25
CA CYS A 203 10.50 23.43 -1.20
C CYS A 203 11.97 23.40 -1.69
N SER A 204 12.34 22.39 -2.47
CA SER A 204 13.68 22.29 -3.06
C SER A 204 13.99 23.45 -4.02
N MET A 205 13.01 23.88 -4.83
CA MET A 205 13.18 25.01 -5.77
C MET A 205 13.33 26.34 -5.05
N GLN A 206 12.61 26.56 -3.94
CA GLN A 206 12.72 27.79 -3.15
C GLN A 206 14.12 27.97 -2.53
N GLN A 207 14.83 26.88 -2.25
CA GLN A 207 16.18 26.91 -1.68
C GLN A 207 17.29 27.21 -2.70
N CYS A 208 17.04 27.05 -4.00
CA CYS A 208 18.02 27.32 -5.06
C CYS A 208 18.27 28.81 -5.35
N GLY A 209 17.66 29.73 -4.60
CA GLY A 209 17.93 31.16 -4.69
C GLY A 209 17.26 31.82 -5.89
N TYR A 210 16.27 32.67 -5.59
CA TYR A 210 15.80 33.71 -6.48
C TYR A 210 16.96 34.70 -6.77
N ASN A 211 17.71 34.46 -7.84
CA ASN A 211 18.46 35.50 -8.54
C ASN A 211 17.61 35.92 -9.76
N ASP A 212 16.87 37.01 -9.61
CA ASP A 212 16.38 37.91 -10.67
C ASP A 212 16.06 37.33 -12.06
N TYR A 213 15.23 36.29 -12.11
CA TYR A 213 14.43 36.01 -13.29
C TYR A 213 12.99 35.82 -12.85
N GLU A 214 12.11 36.73 -13.27
CA GLU A 214 10.66 36.53 -13.19
C GLU A 214 10.33 35.13 -13.71
N PRO A 215 9.75 34.23 -12.90
CA PRO A 215 9.35 32.95 -13.42
C PRO A 215 8.13 33.18 -14.31
N GLN A 216 8.33 33.09 -15.62
CA GLN A 216 7.27 32.65 -16.52
C GLN A 216 6.98 31.16 -16.27
N CYS A 217 6.58 30.82 -15.05
CA CYS A 217 6.32 29.43 -14.66
C CYS A 217 5.03 29.38 -13.86
N GLY A 218 3.91 29.69 -14.52
CA GLY A 218 2.58 29.21 -14.14
C GLY A 218 2.36 27.75 -14.55
N TYR A 219 3.41 26.93 -14.59
CA TYR A 219 3.33 25.53 -14.99
C TYR A 219 3.47 24.67 -13.73
N LYS A 220 2.33 24.33 -13.11
CA LYS A 220 2.26 23.13 -12.28
C LYS A 220 2.34 21.96 -13.25
N PRO A 221 3.37 21.10 -13.24
CA PRO A 221 3.32 19.87 -13.98
C PRO A 221 2.15 19.07 -13.40
N GLU A 222 1.10 18.87 -14.18
CA GLU A 222 0.04 17.92 -13.87
C GLU A 222 0.60 16.48 -14.00
N TRP A 223 1.67 16.14 -13.27
CA TRP A 223 1.99 14.74 -13.04
C TRP A 223 1.07 14.23 -11.93
N LYS A 224 -0.21 14.07 -12.25
CA LYS A 224 -0.97 13.05 -11.56
C LYS A 224 -0.53 11.76 -12.22
N PRO A 225 0.04 10.78 -11.50
CA PRO A 225 0.07 9.44 -12.07
C PRO A 225 -1.37 9.16 -12.51
N ASP A 226 -1.56 8.73 -13.75
CA ASP A 226 -2.89 8.51 -14.35
C ASP A 226 -3.46 7.22 -13.72
N CYS A 227 -3.58 7.22 -12.39
CA CYS A 227 -4.23 6.25 -11.52
C CYS A 227 -5.74 6.38 -11.65
N LYS A 228 -6.24 6.64 -12.86
CA LYS A 228 -7.63 6.41 -13.17
C LYS A 228 -7.73 4.91 -13.40
N PRO A 229 -8.32 4.13 -12.47
CA PRO A 229 -8.78 2.82 -12.87
C PRO A 229 -9.64 3.05 -14.11
N GLU A 230 -9.42 2.30 -15.19
CA GLU A 230 -10.39 2.19 -16.28
C GLU A 230 -11.64 1.46 -15.77
N TRP A 231 -12.21 1.90 -14.65
CA TRP A 231 -13.46 1.37 -14.15
C TRP A 231 -14.59 1.95 -14.99
N LYS A 232 -14.93 1.20 -16.03
CA LYS A 232 -16.23 1.32 -16.70
C LYS A 232 -17.19 0.37 -15.98
N PRO A 233 -18.29 0.85 -15.37
CA PRO A 233 -19.31 -0.01 -14.77
C PRO A 233 -19.99 -0.96 -15.78
N ASP A 234 -19.74 -0.79 -17.07
CA ASP A 234 -20.47 -1.45 -18.13
C ASP A 234 -19.63 -2.48 -18.87
N HIS A 235 -19.40 -3.63 -18.23
CA HIS A 235 -19.49 -4.93 -18.88
C HIS A 235 -19.88 -5.92 -17.79
N LYS A 236 -21.18 -6.14 -17.59
CA LYS A 236 -21.67 -7.33 -16.90
C LYS A 236 -21.02 -8.53 -17.61
N PRO A 237 -20.08 -9.28 -17.01
CA PRO A 237 -19.84 -10.61 -17.49
C PRO A 237 -21.18 -11.30 -17.25
N LYS A 238 -21.80 -11.84 -18.31
CA LYS A 238 -22.84 -12.84 -18.10
C LYS A 238 -22.14 -13.99 -17.40
N CYS A 239 -22.19 -14.01 -16.07
CA CYS A 239 -21.90 -15.19 -15.29
C CYS A 239 -22.87 -16.26 -15.82
N GLY A 240 -22.34 -17.19 -16.61
CA GLY A 240 -23.00 -18.45 -16.85
C GLY A 240 -22.96 -19.22 -15.53
N CYS A 241 -24.05 -19.16 -14.79
CA CYS A 241 -24.44 -20.24 -13.89
C CYS A 241 -24.82 -21.47 -14.72
#